data_AF-A0A9W7H5L1-F1
#
_entry.id   AF-A0A9W7H5L1-F1
#
_cell.length_a   1.000
_cell.length_b   1.000
_cell.length_c   1.000
_cell.angle_alpha   90.00
_cell.angle_beta   90.00
_cell.angle_gamma   90.00
#
_symmetry.space_group_name_H-M   'P 1'
#
loop_
_entity.id
_entity.type
_entity.pdbx_description
1 polymer ?
#
loop_
_entity_poly.entity_id
_entity_poly.type
_entity_poly.pdbx_seq_one_letter_code
_entity_poly.pdbx_strand_id
1 'polypeptide(L)'
;MNMGEKMLKTTLWCIQHQPDLRPLMSIVVKMLEGATEIPTPPNPFASFWLESDAPNKNNSTRTTWTDTTCDTGLSSIIADCATPVMKKYEIEMASS
;
A
#
# COMPACT_ATOMS: atom_id res chain seq x y z
N MET A 1 -25.56 -10.19 -8.48
CA MET A 1 -24.14 -9.78 -8.53
C MET A 1 -23.35 -10.85 -9.29
N ASN A 2 -22.65 -10.50 -10.37
CA ASN A 2 -21.81 -11.46 -11.09
C ASN A 2 -20.47 -11.69 -10.36
N MET A 3 -19.72 -12.74 -10.73
CA MET A 3 -18.46 -13.09 -10.03
C MET A 3 -17.42 -11.96 -10.09
N GLY A 4 -17.26 -11.31 -11.24
CA GLY A 4 -16.30 -10.22 -11.42
C GLY A 4 -16.61 -8.99 -10.55
N GLU A 5 -17.88 -8.63 -10.45
CA GLU A 5 -18.34 -7.56 -9.59
C GLU A 5 -18.06 -7.89 -8.11
N LYS A 6 -18.29 -9.15 -7.69
CA LYS A 6 -18.02 -9.61 -6.31
C LYS A 6 -16.54 -9.48 -5.97
N MET A 7 -15.69 -9.96 -6.86
CA MET A 7 -14.23 -9.86 -6.72
C MET A 7 -13.80 -8.40 -6.65
N LEU A 8 -14.31 -7.55 -7.55
CA LEU A 8 -13.95 -6.13 -7.59
C LEU A 8 -14.32 -5.40 -6.29
N LYS A 9 -15.56 -5.55 -5.80
CA LYS A 9 -15.96 -4.90 -4.55
C LYS A 9 -15.17 -5.43 -3.35
N THR A 10 -14.87 -6.73 -3.31
CA THR A 10 -14.05 -7.33 -2.25
C THR A 10 -12.62 -6.77 -2.26
N THR A 11 -11.99 -6.70 -3.44
CA THR A 11 -10.66 -6.09 -3.59
C THR A 11 -10.66 -4.64 -3.13
N LEU A 12 -11.71 -3.88 -3.48
CA LEU A 12 -11.81 -2.46 -3.12
C LEU A 12 -11.99 -2.24 -1.60
N TRP A 13 -12.57 -3.20 -0.87
CA TRP A 13 -12.55 -3.22 0.61
C TRP A 13 -11.17 -3.57 1.18
N CYS A 14 -10.42 -4.47 0.54
CA CYS A 14 -9.10 -4.90 1.02
C CYS A 14 -8.00 -3.85 0.84
N ILE A 15 -8.10 -2.99 -0.17
CA ILE A 15 -7.07 -1.97 -0.49
C ILE A 15 -7.31 -0.61 0.20
N GLN A 16 -8.26 -0.53 1.13
CA GLN A 16 -8.56 0.71 1.84
C GLN A 16 -7.33 1.24 2.57
N HIS A 17 -7.10 2.56 2.47
CA HIS A 17 -5.96 3.21 3.13
C HIS A 17 -6.03 3.05 4.66
N GLN A 18 -7.23 3.22 5.24
CA GLN A 18 -7.47 2.98 6.66
C GLN A 18 -7.58 1.46 6.94
N PRO A 19 -6.73 0.89 7.82
CA PRO A 19 -6.73 -0.53 8.11
C PRO A 19 -8.02 -0.99 8.79
N ASP A 20 -8.65 -0.12 9.59
CA ASP A 20 -9.87 -0.43 10.34
C ASP A 20 -11.09 -0.65 9.44
N LEU A 21 -11.03 -0.16 8.19
CA LEU A 21 -12.07 -0.40 7.19
C LEU A 21 -11.89 -1.73 6.47
N ARG A 22 -10.75 -2.42 6.62
CA ARG A 22 -10.49 -3.68 5.93
C ARG A 22 -11.23 -4.81 6.64
N PRO A 23 -12.02 -5.62 5.92
CA PRO A 23 -12.74 -6.73 6.52
C PRO A 23 -11.78 -7.83 6.99
N LEU A 24 -12.17 -8.56 8.03
CA LEU A 24 -11.50 -9.80 8.43
C LEU A 24 -11.51 -10.83 7.31
N MET A 25 -10.50 -11.69 7.24
CA MET A 25 -10.42 -12.76 6.22
C MET A 25 -11.64 -13.70 6.25
N SER A 26 -12.20 -13.98 7.44
CA SER A 26 -13.43 -14.77 7.56
C SER A 26 -14.64 -14.11 6.89
N ILE A 27 -14.70 -12.78 6.89
CA ILE A 27 -15.73 -12.00 6.20
C ILE A 27 -15.46 -11.98 4.70
N VAL A 28 -14.19 -11.79 4.29
CA VAL A 28 -13.76 -11.84 2.87
C VAL A 28 -14.16 -13.16 2.23
N VAL A 29 -13.93 -14.29 2.89
CA VAL A 29 -14.33 -15.61 2.39
C VAL A 29 -15.85 -15.69 2.21
N LYS A 30 -16.63 -15.25 3.21
CA LYS A 30 -18.10 -15.21 3.11
C LYS A 30 -18.60 -14.33 1.95
N MET A 31 -17.94 -13.19 1.70
CA MET A 31 -18.22 -12.30 0.57
C MET A 31 -17.95 -13.00 -0.77
N LEU A 32 -16.83 -13.72 -0.90
CA LEU A 32 -16.44 -14.45 -2.11
C LEU A 32 -17.33 -15.67 -2.37
N GLU A 33 -17.66 -16.45 -1.34
CA GLU A 33 -18.60 -17.57 -1.41
C GLU A 33 -20.04 -17.12 -1.70
N GLY A 34 -20.35 -15.84 -1.42
CA GLY A 34 -21.70 -15.30 -1.58
C GLY A 34 -22.62 -15.62 -0.41
N ALA A 35 -22.07 -16.02 0.73
CA ALA A 35 -22.79 -16.22 1.99
C ALA A 35 -23.16 -14.89 2.68
N THR A 36 -22.60 -13.76 2.23
CA THR A 36 -22.90 -12.43 2.76
C THR A 36 -22.89 -11.40 1.63
N GLU A 37 -23.80 -10.43 1.69
CA GLU A 37 -23.85 -9.33 0.73
C GLU A 37 -22.61 -8.44 0.85
N ILE A 38 -22.15 -7.92 -0.30
CA ILE A 38 -21.01 -7.01 -0.35
C ILE A 38 -21.52 -5.57 -0.46
N PRO A 39 -21.44 -4.77 0.62
CA PRO A 39 -21.81 -3.36 0.55
C PRO A 39 -20.87 -2.61 -0.39
N THR A 40 -21.34 -1.48 -0.93
CA THR A 40 -20.52 -0.62 -1.77
C THR A 40 -19.33 -0.09 -0.96
N PRO A 41 -18.09 -0.39 -1.38
CA PRO A 41 -16.90 0.07 -0.69
C PRO A 41 -16.73 1.59 -0.81
N PRO A 42 -16.18 2.27 0.21
CA PRO A 42 -15.83 3.68 0.12
C PRO A 42 -14.68 3.90 -0.87
N ASN A 43 -14.49 5.13 -1.36
CA ASN A 43 -13.36 5.47 -2.21
C ASN A 43 -12.04 5.31 -1.42
N PRO A 44 -11.16 4.35 -1.79
CA PRO A 44 -9.94 4.04 -1.04
C PRO A 44 -8.92 5.17 -1.03
N PHE A 45 -9.05 6.15 -1.93
CA PHE A 45 -8.15 7.29 -2.04
C PHE A 45 -8.73 8.58 -1.45
N ALA A 46 -9.92 8.55 -0.82
CA ALA A 46 -10.57 9.76 -0.30
C ALA A 46 -9.67 10.55 0.67
N SER A 47 -8.90 9.87 1.52
CA SER A 47 -7.95 10.51 2.44
C SER A 47 -6.75 11.14 1.73
N PHE A 48 -6.35 10.64 0.56
CA PHE A 48 -5.25 11.18 -0.21
C PHE A 48 -5.59 12.54 -0.84
N TRP A 49 -6.87 12.75 -1.20
CA TRP A 49 -7.32 14.01 -1.81
C TRP A 49 -7.41 15.16 -0.80
N LEU A 50 -7.60 14.89 0.50
CA LEU A 50 -7.72 15.91 1.54
C LEU A 50 -6.39 16.62 1.87
N GLU A 51 -5.25 16.05 1.48
CA GLU A 51 -3.91 16.60 1.72
C GLU A 51 -3.63 17.87 0.87
N SER A 52 -4.44 18.14 -0.17
CA SER A 52 -4.12 19.16 -1.19
C SER A 52 -4.51 20.61 -0.84
N ASP A 53 -5.31 20.83 0.21
CA ASP A 53 -5.79 22.18 0.61
C ASP A 53 -5.19 22.71 1.92
N ALA A 54 -4.15 22.05 2.47
CA ALA A 54 -3.46 22.54 3.66
C ALA A 54 -2.51 23.72 3.33
N PRO A 55 -2.60 24.87 4.03
CA PRO A 55 -1.67 25.97 3.82
C PRO A 55 -0.24 25.56 4.26
N ASN A 56 0.68 25.65 3.31
CA ASN A 56 2.13 25.47 3.41
C ASN A 56 2.72 25.89 4.77
N LYS A 57 3.11 24.89 5.58
CA LYS A 57 4.25 25.00 6.50
C LYS A 57 5.36 24.12 5.97
N ASN A 58 6.28 24.74 5.24
CA ASN A 58 7.63 24.29 4.90
C ASN A 58 8.18 23.06 5.66
N ASN A 59 7.76 21.87 5.26
CA ASN A 59 8.60 20.67 5.18
C ASN A 59 8.25 19.91 3.89
N SER A 60 8.69 20.47 2.77
CA SER A 60 8.50 19.90 1.44
C SER A 60 9.19 18.54 1.33
N THR A 61 8.43 17.47 1.06
CA THR A 61 8.71 16.65 -0.12
C THR A 61 7.39 16.13 -0.71
N ARG A 62 6.84 16.97 -1.58
CA ARG A 62 5.85 16.60 -2.58
C ARG A 62 6.39 15.46 -3.45
N THR A 63 5.52 14.49 -3.68
CA THR A 63 5.64 13.42 -4.67
C THR A 63 5.92 14.00 -6.06
N THR A 64 7.15 13.84 -6.54
CA THR A 64 7.50 13.99 -7.96
C THR A 64 8.17 12.69 -8.36
N TRP A 65 7.47 11.86 -9.13
CA TRP A 65 8.07 10.74 -9.83
C TRP A 65 8.79 11.34 -11.05
N THR A 66 10.02 11.80 -10.86
CA THR A 66 10.95 11.94 -11.98
C THR A 66 11.92 10.79 -11.87
N ASP A 67 11.97 9.96 -12.91
CA ASP A 67 13.10 9.07 -13.15
C ASP A 67 14.35 9.96 -13.19
N THR A 68 15.11 9.97 -12.10
CA THR A 68 16.37 10.68 -12.04
C THR A 68 17.38 9.71 -11.47
N THR A 69 18.15 9.15 -12.41
CA THR A 69 19.36 8.38 -12.14
C THR A 69 20.19 9.10 -11.09
N CYS A 70 20.55 8.36 -10.05
CA CYS A 70 21.41 8.82 -8.98
C CYS A 70 22.82 9.06 -9.54
N ASP A 71 23.27 10.31 -9.57
CA ASP A 71 24.68 10.64 -9.35
C ASP A 71 24.84 12.11 -8.93
N THR A 72 25.50 12.27 -7.79
CA THR A 72 26.20 13.47 -7.29
C THR A 72 25.37 14.61 -6.64
N GLY A 73 25.23 14.53 -5.31
CA GLY A 73 25.63 15.58 -4.36
C GLY A 73 24.69 16.78 -4.09
N LEU A 74 23.96 16.75 -2.96
CA LEU A 74 24.12 17.67 -1.81
C LEU A 74 22.97 17.53 -0.78
N SER A 75 23.38 17.35 0.49
CA SER A 75 22.75 17.55 1.81
C SER A 75 21.27 17.24 2.07
N SER A 76 21.09 16.30 3.01
CA SER A 76 19.92 16.03 3.88
C SER A 76 18.61 15.93 3.11
N ILE A 77 18.10 14.75 2.75
CA ILE A 77 17.60 13.69 3.64
C ILE A 77 17.72 12.38 2.84
N ILE A 78 18.61 11.47 3.23
CA ILE A 78 18.67 10.15 2.59
C ILE A 78 17.43 9.39 3.06
N ALA A 79 16.52 9.13 2.13
CA ALA A 79 15.52 8.09 2.31
C ALA A 79 16.29 6.79 2.53
N ASP A 80 16.27 6.31 3.78
CA ASP A 80 16.67 4.96 4.12
C ASP A 80 15.75 4.00 3.34
N CYS A 81 16.16 3.62 2.13
CA CYS A 81 15.70 2.40 1.48
C CYS A 81 16.38 1.20 2.16
N ALA A 82 16.26 1.13 3.48
CA ALA A 82 16.68 -0.02 4.25
C ALA A 82 15.73 -1.17 3.90
N THR A 83 16.26 -2.19 3.22
CA THR A 83 15.64 -3.52 3.24
C THR A 83 15.62 -3.99 4.70
N PRO A 84 14.49 -4.50 5.24
CA PRO A 84 14.52 -5.11 6.56
C PRO A 84 15.48 -6.30 6.49
N VAL A 85 16.59 -6.20 7.23
CA VAL A 85 17.57 -7.28 7.37
C VAL A 85 16.87 -8.50 7.96
N MET A 86 16.66 -9.53 7.15
CA MET A 86 16.38 -10.86 7.66
C MET A 86 17.67 -11.41 8.28
N LYS A 87 17.66 -11.70 9.58
CA LYS A 87 18.84 -12.26 10.24
C LYS A 87 19.04 -13.73 9.85
N LYS A 88 20.22 -13.99 9.25
CA LYS A 88 21.05 -15.21 9.34
C LYS A 88 20.48 -16.52 8.74
N TYR A 89 20.90 -16.81 7.50
CA TYR A 89 21.25 -18.17 7.07
C TYR A 89 22.51 -18.07 6.21
N GLU A 90 23.68 -18.38 6.78
CA GLU A 90 24.93 -18.54 6.02
C GLU A 90 24.94 -19.97 5.46
N ILE A 91 25.07 -20.13 4.14
CA ILE A 91 25.33 -21.41 3.51
C ILE A 91 26.74 -21.33 2.95
N GLU A 92 27.67 -22.04 3.58
CA GLU A 92 29.05 -22.15 3.10
C GLU A 92 29.07 -23.01 1.83
N MET A 93 29.70 -22.52 0.77
CA MET A 93 29.87 -23.25 -0.49
C MET A 93 30.99 -24.27 -0.32
N ALA A 94 30.69 -25.56 -0.38
CA ALA A 94 31.71 -26.59 -0.51
C ALA A 94 32.33 -26.51 -1.92
N SER A 95 33.66 -26.37 -2.00
CA SER A 95 34.41 -26.44 -3.25
C SER A 95 34.56 -27.90 -3.71
N SER A 96 34.51 -28.11 -5.03
CA SER A 96 34.69 -29.39 -5.73
C SER A 96 36.04 -30.06 -5.50
#